data_AF-A0A851HT84-F1
#
_entry.id   AF-A0A851HT84-F1
#
_cell.length_a   1.000
_cell.length_b   1.000
_cell.length_c   1.000
_cell.angle_alpha   90.00
_cell.angle_beta   90.00
_cell.angle_gamma   90.00
#
_symmetry.space_group_name_H-M   'P 1'
#
loop_
_entity.id
_entity.type
_entity.pdbx_description
1 polymer ?
#
loop_
_entity_poly.entity_id
_entity_poly.type
_entity_poly.pdbx_seq_one_letter_code
_entity_poly.pdbx_strand_id
1 'polypeptide(L)'
;MIATLVLTYERVQLWMDPAYVTSCDVNVWVSCGTVMQSWQASLFGFSNQFIGLIGFAIVITIGMAIMGGARFSNWWWHATSIGLTLAMIFCLWLWTQAVYSINTLCLYCMIVWAVTIPAAILIFARNVCHDLIKVTPRTKMIITTAAWPTIILLYVVIGASILLRFGEAMF
;
A
#
# COMPACT_ATOMS: atom_id res chain seq x y z
N MET A 1 6.99 -0.38 -7.21
CA MET A 1 8.00 0.59 -7.67
C MET A 1 7.50 1.44 -8.83
N ILE A 2 7.13 0.88 -9.98
CA ILE A 2 6.70 1.66 -11.16
C ILE A 2 5.56 2.63 -10.82
N ALA A 3 4.48 2.14 -10.19
CA ALA A 3 3.36 3.00 -9.79
C ALA A 3 3.78 4.20 -8.93
N THR A 4 4.73 3.99 -8.01
CA THR A 4 5.23 5.06 -7.12
C THR A 4 6.14 6.05 -7.83
N LEU A 5 6.96 5.58 -8.78
CA LEU A 5 7.77 6.44 -9.64
C LEU A 5 6.87 7.33 -10.50
N VAL A 6 5.84 6.75 -11.13
CA VAL A 6 4.86 7.51 -11.90
C VAL A 6 4.15 8.52 -11.00
N LEU A 7 3.62 8.11 -9.85
CA LEU A 7 2.99 9.04 -8.90
C LEU A 7 3.91 10.20 -8.47
N THR A 8 5.21 9.92 -8.29
CA THR A 8 6.17 10.97 -7.93
C THR A 8 6.42 11.91 -9.11
N TYR A 9 6.57 11.37 -10.32
CA TYR A 9 6.73 12.16 -11.54
C TYR A 9 5.51 13.06 -11.80
N GLU A 10 4.30 12.50 -11.73
CA GLU A 10 3.03 13.21 -11.90
C GLU A 10 2.89 14.32 -10.85
N ARG A 11 3.38 14.12 -9.62
CA ARG A 11 3.34 15.15 -8.57
C ARG A 11 4.22 16.33 -8.93
N VAL A 12 5.41 16.05 -9.45
CA VAL A 12 6.36 17.06 -9.89
C VAL A 12 5.79 17.85 -11.07
N GLN A 13 5.12 17.20 -12.03
CA GLN A 13 4.44 17.90 -13.12
C GLN A 13 3.33 18.81 -12.61
N LEU A 14 2.49 18.34 -11.67
CA LEU A 14 1.47 19.15 -11.02
C LEU A 14 2.02 20.34 -10.21
N TRP A 15 3.28 20.29 -9.76
CA TRP A 15 3.94 21.45 -9.13
C TRP A 15 4.40 22.49 -10.15
N MET A 16 4.74 22.07 -11.37
CA MET A 16 5.12 22.97 -12.45
C MET A 16 3.89 23.60 -13.11
N ASP A 17 2.86 22.80 -13.33
CA ASP A 17 1.60 23.21 -13.93
C ASP A 17 0.41 22.57 -13.17
N PRO A 18 -0.32 23.36 -12.36
CA PRO A 18 -1.51 22.87 -11.65
C PRO A 18 -2.65 22.39 -12.56
N ALA A 19 -2.65 22.77 -13.85
CA ALA A 19 -3.63 22.33 -14.84
C ALA A 19 -3.19 21.06 -15.61
N TYR A 20 -2.04 20.48 -15.25
CA TYR A 20 -1.54 19.25 -15.86
C TYR A 20 -2.50 18.08 -15.62
N VAL A 21 -2.94 17.45 -16.72
CA VAL A 21 -3.80 16.27 -16.69
C VAL A 21 -2.94 15.04 -16.43
N THR A 22 -3.18 14.36 -15.32
CA THR A 22 -2.37 13.19 -14.95
C THR A 22 -2.76 11.96 -15.77
N SER A 23 -1.82 11.02 -15.93
CA SER A 23 -2.01 9.81 -16.75
C SER A 23 -3.16 8.89 -16.31
N CYS A 24 -3.68 9.08 -15.11
CA CYS A 24 -4.77 8.29 -14.51
C CYS A 24 -6.02 9.12 -14.22
N ASP A 25 -6.12 10.34 -14.75
CA ASP A 25 -7.35 11.13 -14.77
C ASP A 25 -8.25 10.65 -15.91
N VAL A 26 -8.99 9.56 -15.65
CA VAL A 26 -9.88 8.93 -16.63
C VAL A 26 -11.30 9.51 -16.52
N ASN A 27 -11.75 9.78 -15.29
CA ASN A 27 -13.07 10.38 -15.02
C ASN A 27 -13.07 11.08 -13.65
N VAL A 28 -14.18 11.71 -13.28
CA VAL A 28 -14.31 12.44 -12.00
C VAL A 28 -14.18 11.55 -10.76
N TRP A 29 -14.45 10.25 -10.90
CA TRP A 29 -14.38 9.24 -9.84
C TRP A 29 -13.01 8.55 -9.79
N VAL A 30 -12.24 8.58 -10.87
CA VAL A 30 -10.92 7.97 -11.03
C VAL A 30 -9.96 9.05 -11.54
N SER A 31 -9.38 9.78 -10.59
CA SER A 31 -8.47 10.89 -10.84
C SER A 31 -7.35 10.91 -9.82
N CYS A 32 -6.11 10.83 -10.31
CA CYS A 32 -4.93 10.97 -9.47
C CYS A 32 -4.68 12.43 -9.15
N GLY A 33 -4.91 13.36 -10.09
CA GLY A 33 -4.72 14.79 -9.86
C GLY A 33 -5.52 15.29 -8.66
N THR A 34 -6.80 14.94 -8.60
CA THR A 34 -7.70 15.30 -7.49
C THR A 34 -7.21 14.76 -6.15
N VAL A 35 -6.77 13.50 -6.11
CA VAL A 35 -6.24 12.88 -4.90
C VAL A 35 -4.92 13.53 -4.47
N MET A 36 -4.05 13.88 -5.42
CA MET A 36 -2.70 14.41 -5.17
C MET A 36 -2.69 15.87 -4.72
N GLN A 37 -3.72 16.64 -5.07
CA GLN A 37 -3.91 18.02 -4.62
C GLN A 37 -4.55 18.10 -3.22
N SER A 38 -5.09 16.99 -2.72
CA SER A 38 -5.67 16.93 -1.38
C SER A 38 -4.62 17.08 -0.28
N TRP A 39 -4.99 17.67 0.86
CA TRP A 39 -4.07 17.83 1.99
C TRP A 39 -3.67 16.48 2.60
N GLN A 40 -4.52 15.46 2.47
CA GLN A 40 -4.25 14.10 2.91
C GLN A 40 -3.04 13.50 2.16
N ALA A 41 -2.79 13.93 0.92
CA ALA A 41 -1.64 13.51 0.12
C ALA A 41 -0.30 14.11 0.59
N SER A 42 -0.32 15.05 1.53
CA SER A 42 0.87 15.69 2.12
C SER A 42 0.83 15.74 3.65
N LEU A 43 0.40 14.65 4.30
CA LEU A 43 0.13 14.61 5.74
C LEU A 43 1.34 15.01 6.60
N PHE A 44 2.54 14.60 6.20
CA PHE A 44 3.78 14.84 6.95
C PHE A 44 4.51 16.13 6.53
N GLY A 45 3.81 17.04 5.85
CA GLY A 45 4.40 18.28 5.30
C GLY A 45 5.14 18.09 3.98
N PHE A 46 5.19 16.85 3.47
CA PHE A 46 5.73 16.49 2.16
C PHE A 46 4.84 15.44 1.49
N SER A 47 5.00 15.26 0.17
CA SER A 47 4.16 14.35 -0.61
C SER A 47 4.34 12.89 -0.16
N ASN A 48 3.23 12.21 0.17
CA ASN A 48 3.24 10.82 0.64
C ASN A 48 3.87 9.84 -0.38
N GLN A 49 3.89 10.20 -1.66
CA GLN A 49 4.50 9.47 -2.76
C GLN A 49 5.98 9.18 -2.49
N PHE A 50 6.70 10.09 -1.82
CA PHE A 50 8.10 9.90 -1.44
C PHE A 50 8.27 8.79 -0.39
N ILE A 51 7.32 8.66 0.54
CA ILE A 51 7.33 7.57 1.54
C ILE A 51 7.24 6.23 0.82
N GLY A 52 6.33 6.12 -0.15
CA GLY A 52 6.23 4.94 -1.00
C GLY A 52 7.54 4.65 -1.75
N LEU A 53 8.17 5.68 -2.31
CA LEU A 53 9.38 5.52 -3.12
C LEU A 53 10.50 4.89 -2.29
N ILE A 54 10.75 5.45 -1.10
CA ILE A 54 11.77 4.96 -0.16
C ILE A 54 11.37 3.57 0.36
N GLY A 55 10.13 3.39 0.79
CA GLY A 55 9.63 2.13 1.35
C GLY A 55 9.76 0.96 0.36
N PHE A 56 9.29 1.14 -0.88
CA PHE A 56 9.42 0.11 -1.91
C PHE A 56 10.87 -0.12 -2.35
N ALA A 57 11.73 0.91 -2.33
CA ALA A 57 13.15 0.73 -2.61
C ALA A 57 13.81 -0.17 -1.56
N ILE A 58 13.48 0.03 -0.27
CA ILE A 58 13.96 -0.82 0.83
C ILE A 58 13.46 -2.26 0.64
N VAL A 59 12.17 -2.48 0.38
CA VAL A 59 11.61 -3.83 0.19
C VAL A 59 12.27 -4.55 -1.00
N ILE A 60 12.47 -3.86 -2.13
CA ILE A 60 13.15 -4.43 -3.29
C ILE A 60 14.59 -4.77 -2.95
N THR A 61 15.30 -3.89 -2.25
CA THR A 61 16.69 -4.13 -1.84
C THR A 61 16.79 -5.36 -0.96
N ILE A 62 15.88 -5.54 0.00
CA ILE A 62 15.80 -6.74 0.83
C ILE A 62 15.56 -7.98 -0.03
N GLY A 63 14.62 -7.92 -0.97
CA GLY A 63 14.33 -9.02 -1.90
C GLY A 63 15.54 -9.42 -2.75
N MET A 64 16.20 -8.43 -3.36
CA MET A 64 17.42 -8.64 -4.16
C MET A 64 18.56 -9.23 -3.34
N ALA A 65 18.76 -8.73 -2.12
CA ALA A 65 19.79 -9.24 -1.22
C ALA A 65 19.56 -10.71 -0.85
N ILE A 66 18.31 -11.11 -0.59
CA ILE A 66 17.96 -12.52 -0.32
C ILE A 66 18.22 -13.38 -1.55
N MET A 67 17.86 -12.92 -2.74
CA MET A 67 18.17 -13.65 -3.99
C MET A 67 19.68 -13.78 -4.23
N GLY A 68 20.46 -12.79 -3.79
CA GLY A 68 21.93 -12.85 -3.77
C GLY A 68 22.52 -13.73 -2.66
N GLY A 69 21.69 -14.40 -1.85
CA GLY A 69 22.12 -15.30 -0.77
C GLY A 69 22.39 -14.62 0.56
N ALA A 70 22.06 -13.33 0.72
CA ALA A 70 22.24 -12.63 1.99
C ALA A 70 21.33 -13.21 3.08
N ARG A 71 21.89 -13.35 4.29
CA ARG A 71 21.15 -13.78 5.48
C ARG A 71 21.03 -12.59 6.44
N PHE A 72 19.80 -12.13 6.66
CA PHE A 72 19.51 -11.05 7.57
C PHE A 72 19.35 -11.53 9.02
N SER A 73 19.76 -10.71 9.98
CA SER A 73 19.54 -10.96 11.41
C SER A 73 18.07 -10.82 11.80
N ASN A 74 17.68 -11.41 12.94
CA ASN A 74 16.28 -11.43 13.39
C ASN A 74 15.72 -10.01 13.63
N TRP A 75 16.53 -9.07 14.11
CA TRP A 75 16.14 -7.67 14.31
C TRP A 75 15.66 -7.03 13.00
N TRP A 76 16.33 -7.30 11.88
CA TRP A 76 15.99 -6.72 10.58
C TRP A 76 14.58 -7.13 10.14
N TRP A 77 14.20 -8.37 10.43
CA TRP A 77 12.87 -8.90 10.15
C TRP A 77 11.78 -8.30 11.06
N HIS A 78 12.10 -7.96 12.31
CA HIS A 78 11.20 -7.19 13.16
C HIS A 78 11.00 -5.77 12.62
N ALA A 79 12.10 -5.08 12.29
CA ALA A 79 12.04 -3.73 11.71
C ALA A 79 11.22 -3.71 10.41
N THR A 80 11.46 -4.68 9.52
CA THR A 80 10.73 -4.81 8.24
C THR A 80 9.23 -5.07 8.48
N SER A 81 8.90 -5.95 9.43
CA SER A 81 7.50 -6.23 9.77
C SER A 81 6.80 -5.01 10.35
N ILE A 82 7.45 -4.28 11.28
CA ILE A 82 6.90 -3.05 11.86
C ILE A 82 6.67 -2.01 10.75
N GLY A 83 7.67 -1.80 9.88
CA GLY A 83 7.56 -0.87 8.76
C GLY A 83 6.42 -1.21 7.81
N LEU A 84 6.27 -2.48 7.44
CA LEU A 84 5.17 -2.94 6.58
C LEU A 84 3.81 -2.84 7.26
N THR A 85 3.71 -3.11 8.55
CA THR A 85 2.46 -2.94 9.31
C THR A 85 2.07 -1.47 9.39
N LEU A 86 3.02 -0.56 9.65
CA LEU A 86 2.76 0.88 9.62
C LEU A 86 2.35 1.35 8.23
N ALA A 87 3.02 0.87 7.18
CA ALA A 87 2.66 1.16 5.79
C ALA A 87 1.25 0.67 5.45
N MET A 88 0.88 -0.53 5.89
CA MET A 88 -0.46 -1.08 5.76
C MET A 88 -1.51 -0.19 6.43
N ILE A 89 -1.32 0.17 7.70
CA ILE A 89 -2.25 1.01 8.46
C ILE A 89 -2.40 2.38 7.77
N PHE A 90 -1.30 2.97 7.32
CA PHE A 90 -1.31 4.24 6.61
C PHE A 90 -2.04 4.14 5.26
N CYS A 91 -1.83 3.05 4.50
CA CYS A 91 -2.56 2.82 3.25
C CYS A 91 -4.06 2.65 3.47
N LEU A 92 -4.47 1.90 4.51
CA LEU A 92 -5.88 1.73 4.86
C LEU A 92 -6.53 3.05 5.27
N TRP A 93 -5.80 3.89 6.02
CA TRP A 93 -6.28 5.22 6.37
C TRP A 93 -6.41 6.13 5.14
N LEU A 94 -5.42 6.18 4.24
CA LEU A 94 -5.53 6.95 3.00
C LEU A 94 -6.67 6.45 2.11
N TRP A 95 -6.93 5.14 2.11
CA TRP A 95 -8.05 4.56 1.39
C TRP A 95 -9.39 5.04 1.95
N THR A 96 -9.57 5.08 3.28
CA THR A 96 -10.81 5.62 3.85
C THR A 96 -10.99 7.11 3.54
N GLN A 97 -9.90 7.88 3.53
CA GLN A 97 -9.94 9.30 3.11
C GLN A 97 -10.35 9.45 1.64
N ALA A 98 -9.77 8.64 0.75
CA ALA A 98 -10.09 8.68 -0.68
C ALA A 98 -11.56 8.35 -0.95
N VAL A 99 -12.09 7.30 -0.32
CA VAL A 99 -13.47 6.83 -0.54
C VAL A 99 -14.52 7.70 0.15
N TYR A 100 -14.29 8.11 1.40
CA TYR A 100 -15.32 8.75 2.22
C TYR A 100 -15.19 10.27 2.34
N SER A 101 -13.98 10.83 2.13
CA SER A 101 -13.76 12.28 2.22
C SER A 101 -13.62 12.92 0.84
N ILE A 102 -12.72 12.38 0.00
CA ILE A 102 -12.44 12.95 -1.33
C ILE A 102 -13.51 12.51 -2.35
N ASN A 103 -14.06 11.30 -2.19
CA ASN A 103 -14.98 10.65 -3.13
C ASN A 103 -14.35 10.44 -4.53
N THR A 104 -13.04 10.19 -4.57
CA THR A 104 -12.29 9.92 -5.81
C THR A 104 -11.23 8.85 -5.55
N LEU A 105 -11.08 7.92 -6.49
CA LEU A 105 -10.12 6.84 -6.47
C LEU A 105 -8.91 7.16 -7.36
N CYS A 106 -7.76 6.62 -6.97
CA CYS A 106 -6.52 6.75 -7.73
C CYS A 106 -6.01 5.36 -8.10
N LEU A 107 -5.86 5.09 -9.40
CA LEU A 107 -5.45 3.77 -9.90
C LEU A 107 -4.06 3.37 -9.37
N TYR A 108 -3.11 4.30 -9.32
CA TYR A 108 -1.78 4.00 -8.80
C TYR A 108 -1.78 3.78 -7.28
N CYS A 109 -2.59 4.50 -6.52
CA CYS A 109 -2.78 4.21 -5.09
C CYS A 109 -3.37 2.81 -4.89
N MET A 110 -4.28 2.37 -5.77
CA MET A 110 -4.81 1.01 -5.77
C MET A 110 -3.73 -0.04 -5.96
N ILE A 111 -2.85 0.16 -6.93
CA ILE A 111 -1.70 -0.73 -7.14
C ILE A 111 -0.79 -0.74 -5.91
N VAL A 112 -0.54 0.42 -5.30
CA VAL A 112 0.31 0.52 -4.11
C VAL A 112 -0.25 -0.30 -2.95
N TRP A 113 -1.52 -0.10 -2.57
CA TRP A 113 -2.08 -0.89 -1.46
C TRP A 113 -2.28 -2.36 -1.83
N ALA A 114 -2.56 -2.70 -3.09
CA ALA A 114 -2.61 -4.09 -3.55
C ALA A 114 -1.25 -4.81 -3.46
N VAL A 115 -0.13 -4.09 -3.40
CA VAL A 115 1.18 -4.72 -3.14
C VAL A 115 1.51 -4.70 -1.65
N THR A 116 1.19 -3.61 -0.96
CA THR A 116 1.49 -3.46 0.47
C THR A 116 0.71 -4.46 1.33
N ILE A 117 -0.55 -4.75 0.99
CA ILE A 117 -1.40 -5.68 1.75
C ILE A 117 -0.77 -7.07 1.89
N PRO A 118 -0.49 -7.78 0.79
CA PRO A 118 0.09 -9.12 0.84
C PRO A 118 1.51 -9.07 1.41
N ALA A 119 2.30 -8.04 1.10
CA ALA A 119 3.65 -7.90 1.65
C ALA A 119 3.65 -7.88 3.19
N ALA A 120 2.78 -7.08 3.81
CA ALA A 120 2.71 -7.01 5.27
C ALA A 120 2.21 -8.32 5.89
N ILE A 121 1.16 -8.93 5.33
CA ILE A 121 0.58 -10.16 5.87
C ILE A 121 1.54 -11.35 5.75
N LEU A 122 2.20 -11.50 4.59
CA LEU A 122 3.13 -12.60 4.35
C LEU A 122 4.41 -12.46 5.18
N ILE A 123 4.95 -11.24 5.34
CA ILE A 123 6.11 -11.02 6.21
C ILE A 123 5.77 -11.25 7.67
N PHE A 124 4.57 -10.85 8.11
CA PHE A 124 4.09 -11.15 9.45
C PHE A 124 3.96 -12.66 9.69
N ALA A 125 3.31 -13.39 8.77
CA ALA A 125 3.19 -14.85 8.84
C ALA A 125 4.56 -15.54 8.84
N ARG A 126 5.52 -15.06 8.03
CA ARG A 126 6.91 -15.53 8.02
C ARG A 126 7.58 -15.38 9.38
N ASN A 127 7.44 -14.22 10.03
CA ASN A 127 8.07 -13.98 11.34
C ASN A 127 7.49 -14.90 12.41
N VAL A 128 6.21 -15.25 12.31
CA VAL A 128 5.55 -16.25 13.14
C VAL A 128 6.06 -17.67 12.81
N CYS A 129 6.24 -18.02 11.54
CA CYS A 129 6.83 -19.30 11.10
C CYS A 129 8.23 -19.55 11.65
N HIS A 130 9.08 -18.52 11.65
CA HIS A 130 10.48 -18.62 12.08
C HIS A 130 10.67 -18.41 13.60
N ASP A 131 9.58 -18.39 14.38
CA ASP A 131 9.60 -18.21 15.85
C ASP A 131 10.28 -16.92 16.32
N LEU A 132 10.34 -15.90 15.45
CA LEU A 132 10.72 -14.54 15.84
C LEU A 132 9.64 -13.93 16.74
N ILE A 133 8.37 -14.29 16.49
CA ILE A 133 7.25 -14.00 17.38
C ILE A 133 6.82 -15.33 18.00
N LYS A 134 7.16 -15.53 19.27
CA LYS A 134 6.83 -16.76 20.00
C LYS A 134 5.34 -16.82 20.26
N VAL A 135 4.68 -17.78 19.62
CA VAL A 135 3.25 -18.06 19.79
C VAL A 135 3.04 -19.57 20.00
N THR A 136 1.85 -19.97 20.45
CA THR A 136 1.55 -21.39 20.60
C THR A 136 1.55 -22.10 19.23
N PRO A 137 1.85 -23.41 19.16
CA PRO A 137 1.83 -24.15 17.89
C PRO A 137 0.50 -24.08 17.14
N ARG A 138 -0.62 -24.04 17.88
CA ARG A 138 -1.96 -23.87 17.31
C ARG A 138 -2.12 -22.48 16.67
N THR A 139 -1.70 -21.43 17.37
CA THR A 139 -1.74 -20.05 16.87
C THR A 139 -0.85 -19.88 15.63
N LYS A 140 0.35 -20.49 15.65
CA LYS A 140 1.28 -20.50 14.51
C LYS A 140 0.60 -21.05 13.27
N MET A 141 0.01 -22.25 13.36
CA MET A 141 -0.71 -22.90 12.27
C MET A 141 -1.88 -22.06 11.76
N ILE A 142 -2.67 -21.46 12.67
CA ILE A 142 -3.80 -20.61 12.28
C ILE A 142 -3.32 -19.40 11.48
N ILE A 143 -2.32 -18.66 11.98
CA ILE A 143 -1.82 -17.43 11.32
C ILE A 143 -1.28 -17.75 9.93
N THR A 144 -0.53 -18.84 9.79
CA THR A 144 0.12 -19.19 8.52
C THR A 144 -0.89 -19.67 7.49
N THR A 145 -1.89 -20.43 7.91
CA THR A 145 -2.96 -20.92 7.02
C THR A 145 -3.95 -19.81 6.69
N ALA A 146 -4.22 -18.90 7.63
CA ALA A 146 -5.15 -17.79 7.43
C ALA A 146 -4.56 -16.64 6.60
N ALA A 147 -3.24 -16.56 6.41
CA ALA A 147 -2.60 -15.47 5.68
C ALA A 147 -3.22 -15.19 4.29
N TRP A 148 -3.38 -16.23 3.47
CA TRP A 148 -4.02 -16.12 2.15
C TRP A 148 -5.52 -15.78 2.24
N PRO A 149 -6.34 -16.50 3.04
CA PRO A 149 -7.73 -16.12 3.29
C PRO A 149 -7.90 -14.66 3.74
N THR A 150 -7.02 -14.15 4.61
CA THR A 150 -7.07 -12.75 5.08
C THR A 150 -6.80 -11.77 3.93
N ILE A 151 -5.80 -12.04 3.07
CA ILE A 151 -5.53 -11.20 1.89
C ILE A 151 -6.75 -11.17 0.97
N ILE A 152 -7.33 -12.33 0.66
CA ILE A 152 -8.51 -12.45 -0.21
C ILE A 152 -9.69 -11.70 0.41
N LEU A 153 -9.95 -11.90 1.70
CA LEU A 153 -11.02 -11.23 2.41
C LEU A 153 -10.87 -9.72 2.37
N LEU A 154 -9.68 -9.19 2.61
CA LEU A 154 -9.42 -7.75 2.53
C LEU A 154 -9.68 -7.20 1.12
N TYR A 155 -9.27 -7.91 0.07
CA TYR A 155 -9.58 -7.50 -1.30
C TYR A 155 -11.06 -7.56 -1.64
N VAL A 156 -11.77 -8.58 -1.16
CA VAL A 156 -13.23 -8.65 -1.33
C VAL A 156 -13.91 -7.48 -0.62
N VAL A 157 -13.51 -7.15 0.60
CA VAL A 157 -14.06 -6.01 1.36
C VAL A 157 -13.77 -4.68 0.66
N ILE A 158 -12.54 -4.47 0.19
CA ILE A 158 -12.17 -3.24 -0.53
C ILE A 158 -12.89 -3.15 -1.87
N GLY A 159 -12.95 -4.25 -2.63
CA GLY A 159 -13.68 -4.30 -3.90
C GLY A 159 -15.18 -4.06 -3.71
N ALA A 160 -15.79 -4.71 -2.73
CA ALA A 160 -17.21 -4.54 -2.41
C ALA A 160 -17.52 -3.10 -1.98
N SER A 161 -16.69 -2.49 -1.13
CA SER A 161 -16.90 -1.09 -0.72
C SER A 161 -16.74 -0.10 -1.88
N ILE A 162 -15.80 -0.33 -2.80
CA ILE A 162 -15.69 0.46 -4.04
C ILE A 162 -16.94 0.30 -4.89
N LEU A 163 -17.41 -0.93 -5.12
CA LEU A 163 -18.61 -1.21 -5.91
C LEU A 163 -19.88 -0.61 -5.27
N LEU A 164 -20.03 -0.68 -3.94
CA LEU A 164 -21.19 -0.13 -3.26
C LEU A 164 -21.20 1.41 -3.27
N ARG A 165 -20.02 2.04 -3.24
CA ARG A 165 -19.90 3.51 -3.21
C ARG A 165 -19.93 4.15 -4.59
N PHE A 166 -19.29 3.52 -5.56
CA PHE A 166 -19.12 4.06 -6.92
C PHE A 166 -19.93 3.31 -7.97
N GLY A 167 -20.57 2.18 -7.63
CA GLY A 167 -21.33 1.36 -8.57
C GLY A 167 -22.49 2.11 -9.22
N GLU A 168 -23.23 2.91 -8.46
CA GLU A 168 -24.33 3.73 -9.03
C GLU A 168 -23.82 4.89 -9.91
N ALA A 169 -22.52 5.18 -9.90
CA ALA A 169 -21.90 6.20 -10.74
C ALA A 169 -21.13 5.63 -11.94
N MET A 170 -20.95 4.30 -12.00
CA MET A 170 -20.28 3.59 -13.11
C MET A 170 -21.24 2.86 -14.06
N PHE A 171 -22.51 2.69 -13.68
CA PHE A 171 -23.59 2.08 -14.47
C PHE A 171 -24.75 3.07 -14.66
#